data_AF-A0A1H8E6C1-F1
#
_entry.id   AF-A0A1H8E6C1-F1
#
_cell.length_a   1.000
_cell.length_b   1.000
_cell.length_c   1.000
_cell.angle_alpha   90.00
_cell.angle_beta   90.00
_cell.angle_gamma   90.00
#
_symmetry.space_group_name_H-M   'P 1'
#
loop_
_entity.id
_entity.type
_entity.pdbx_description
1 polymer ?
#
loop_
_entity_poly.entity_id
_entity_poly.type
_entity_poly.pdbx_seq_one_letter_code
_entity_poly.pdbx_strand_id
1 'polypeptide(L)'
;MGILSNIFHKIFPGSKPDAAQPATAPAPAPAAAAAPAAPAAAPQPAAAKPVTPLVDVEAILTTMQQQNSQPLNWRTSIVDLLKLLNLDSSLASRKELADELHYTGDKNDSASMNIWLHKQVMIKLSENGGKVPAELKD
;
A
#
# COMPACT_ATOMS: atom_id res chain seq x y z
N MET A 1 -7.59 -12.79 16.70
CA MET A 1 -7.10 -11.69 15.83
C MET A 1 -7.21 -12.21 14.42
N GLY A 2 -8.11 -11.65 13.63
CA GLY A 2 -8.39 -12.16 12.30
C GLY A 2 -7.30 -11.83 11.28
N ILE A 3 -7.28 -12.58 10.19
CA ILE A 3 -6.28 -12.46 9.11
C ILE A 3 -6.35 -11.10 8.43
N LEU A 4 -7.56 -10.54 8.29
CA LEU A 4 -7.74 -9.21 7.70
C LEU A 4 -7.01 -8.15 8.54
N SER A 5 -7.16 -8.17 9.86
CA SER A 5 -6.43 -7.26 10.76
C SER A 5 -4.92 -7.43 10.67
N ASN A 6 -4.42 -8.66 10.49
CA ASN A 6 -2.99 -8.90 10.31
C ASN A 6 -2.47 -8.31 8.99
N ILE A 7 -3.24 -8.43 7.90
CA ILE A 7 -2.91 -7.79 6.61
C ILE A 7 -2.81 -6.27 6.79
N PHE A 8 -3.79 -5.66 7.46
CA PHE A 8 -3.75 -4.24 7.79
C PHE A 8 -2.52 -3.86 8.58
N HIS A 9 -2.17 -4.62 9.61
CA HIS A 9 -0.99 -4.32 10.44
C HIS A 9 0.33 -4.33 9.65
N LYS A 10 0.43 -5.22 8.65
CA LYS A 10 1.61 -5.34 7.79
C LYS A 10 1.71 -4.23 6.75
N ILE A 11 0.57 -3.76 6.24
CA ILE A 11 0.50 -2.72 5.19
C ILE A 11 0.50 -1.31 5.81
N PHE A 12 -0.08 -1.14 6.99
CA PHE A 12 -0.10 0.11 7.75
C PHE A 12 0.77 0.03 9.02
N PRO A 13 2.08 -0.29 8.94
CA PRO A 13 2.95 -0.31 10.11
C PRO A 13 3.18 1.11 10.71
N GLY A 14 2.78 2.16 9.98
CA GLY A 14 3.13 3.56 10.20
C GLY A 14 2.05 4.49 10.79
N SER A 15 1.07 4.01 11.56
CA SER A 15 0.36 4.92 12.51
C SER A 15 1.22 5.27 13.75
N LYS A 16 2.49 4.90 13.74
CA LYS A 16 3.52 5.56 14.55
C LYS A 16 4.13 6.70 13.73
N PRO A 17 4.23 7.92 14.31
CA PRO A 17 4.90 9.04 13.68
C PRO A 17 6.41 8.77 13.65
N ASP A 18 6.88 8.01 12.66
CA ASP A 18 8.29 7.99 12.34
C ASP A 18 8.50 8.73 11.03
N ALA A 19 9.24 9.82 11.18
CA ALA A 19 9.52 10.80 10.16
C ALA A 19 10.36 10.17 9.05
N ALA A 20 9.73 9.90 7.91
CA ALA A 20 10.44 9.75 6.65
C ALA A 20 10.02 10.88 5.72
N GLN A 21 10.38 12.11 6.10
CA GLN A 21 10.51 13.19 5.13
C GLN A 21 11.81 12.91 4.34
N PRO A 22 11.75 12.74 3.01
CA PRO A 22 12.95 12.55 2.21
C PRO A 22 13.88 13.75 2.36
N ALA A 23 15.16 13.44 2.51
CA ALA A 23 16.25 14.39 2.62
C ALA A 23 16.19 15.48 1.54
N THR A 24 15.91 16.72 1.95
CA THR A 24 16.38 17.90 1.22
C THR A 24 17.88 18.02 1.46
N ALA A 25 18.66 17.71 0.42
CA ALA A 25 20.10 17.87 0.37
C ALA A 25 20.53 19.30 0.76
N PRO A 26 21.62 19.49 1.52
CA PRO A 26 22.20 20.80 1.74
C PRO A 26 22.98 21.22 0.49
N ALA A 27 22.44 22.16 -0.28
CA ALA A 27 23.22 22.86 -1.29
C ALA A 27 24.16 23.87 -0.59
N PRO A 28 25.48 23.85 -0.84
CA PRO A 28 26.40 24.80 -0.23
C PRO A 28 26.57 26.08 -1.07
N ALA A 29 26.71 27.19 -0.33
CA ALA A 29 27.46 28.44 -0.62
C ALA A 29 26.84 29.52 -1.55
N PRO A 30 27.30 30.80 -1.51
CA PRO A 30 28.09 31.54 -0.52
C PRO A 30 27.45 32.92 -0.13
N ALA A 31 28.18 33.70 0.67
CA ALA A 31 27.80 34.99 1.27
C ALA A 31 27.72 36.21 0.33
N ALA A 32 26.95 37.20 0.82
CA ALA A 32 27.12 38.67 0.72
C ALA A 32 26.50 39.50 -0.44
N ALA A 33 25.79 40.56 0.02
CA ALA A 33 25.66 41.93 -0.52
C ALA A 33 24.49 42.33 -1.47
N ALA A 34 23.61 43.20 -0.91
CA ALA A 34 23.00 44.44 -1.46
C ALA A 34 22.08 44.45 -2.72
N ALA A 35 20.78 44.76 -2.47
CA ALA A 35 19.74 45.59 -3.17
C ALA A 35 19.79 45.95 -4.68
N PRO A 36 18.68 46.44 -5.31
CA PRO A 36 17.24 46.10 -5.23
C PRO A 36 16.61 45.74 -6.61
N ALA A 37 15.31 45.45 -6.58
CA ALA A 37 14.52 44.67 -7.54
C ALA A 37 14.03 45.35 -8.84
N ALA A 38 13.86 44.53 -9.90
CA ALA A 38 12.79 44.62 -10.90
C ALA A 38 12.39 43.19 -11.35
N PRO A 39 11.10 42.89 -11.61
CA PRO A 39 10.58 41.52 -11.57
C PRO A 39 10.46 40.86 -12.95
N ALA A 40 11.12 39.73 -13.14
CA ALA A 40 10.82 38.80 -14.24
C ALA A 40 10.20 37.54 -13.65
N ALA A 41 8.93 37.32 -13.96
CA ALA A 41 8.14 36.18 -13.54
C ALA A 41 8.76 34.86 -14.04
N ALA A 42 9.31 34.08 -13.11
CA ALA A 42 9.60 32.67 -13.35
C ALA A 42 8.35 31.84 -13.01
N PRO A 43 7.96 30.86 -13.84
CA PRO A 43 6.87 29.95 -13.51
C PRO A 43 7.29 29.13 -12.28
N GLN A 44 6.63 29.37 -11.16
CA GLN A 44 6.77 28.54 -9.96
C GLN A 44 6.37 27.10 -10.33
N PRO A 45 7.17 26.08 -10.01
CA PRO A 45 6.72 24.70 -10.11
C PRO A 45 5.48 24.57 -9.21
N ALA A 46 4.37 24.13 -9.79
CA ALA A 46 3.17 23.83 -9.03
C ALA A 46 3.56 22.92 -7.87
N ALA A 47 3.48 23.46 -6.65
CA ALA A 47 3.61 22.69 -5.43
C ALA A 47 2.57 21.56 -5.52
N ALA A 48 3.05 20.35 -5.78
CA ALA A 48 2.24 19.16 -5.66
C ALA A 48 1.65 19.20 -4.26
N LYS A 49 0.32 19.28 -4.22
CA LYS A 49 -0.49 19.31 -3.00
C LYS A 49 0.09 18.28 -2.03
N PRO A 50 0.21 18.58 -0.73
CA PRO A 50 0.52 17.57 0.26
C PRO A 50 -0.64 16.58 0.20
N VAL A 51 -0.44 15.50 -0.56
CA VAL A 51 -1.35 14.37 -0.53
C VAL A 51 -1.25 13.88 0.89
N THR A 52 -2.39 13.94 1.60
CA THR A 52 -2.63 13.20 2.82
C THR A 52 -1.91 11.86 2.71
N PRO A 53 -1.20 11.37 3.74
CA PRO A 53 -0.41 10.14 3.64
C PRO A 53 -1.35 8.94 3.53
N LEU A 54 -2.02 8.80 2.38
CA LEU A 54 -2.65 7.57 1.96
C LEU A 54 -1.50 6.59 1.75
N VAL A 55 -1.59 5.48 2.47
CA VAL A 55 -0.60 4.44 2.41
C VAL A 55 -0.68 3.80 1.03
N ASP A 56 0.33 3.99 0.19
CA ASP A 56 0.35 3.44 -1.16
C ASP A 56 0.61 1.93 -1.08
N VAL A 57 -0.50 1.18 -1.15
CA VAL A 57 -0.51 -0.27 -0.95
C VAL A 57 0.33 -0.96 -2.01
N GLU A 58 0.16 -0.54 -3.28
CA GLU A 58 0.86 -1.13 -4.40
C GLU A 58 2.37 -0.97 -4.25
N ALA A 59 2.83 0.22 -3.84
CA ALA A 59 4.24 0.47 -3.58
C ALA A 59 4.78 -0.42 -2.45
N ILE A 60 4.04 -0.57 -1.34
CA ILE A 60 4.45 -1.40 -0.20
C ILE A 60 4.54 -2.87 -0.59
N LEU A 61 3.50 -3.40 -1.24
CA LEU A 61 3.47 -4.78 -1.70
C LEU A 61 4.57 -5.03 -2.75
N THR A 62 4.82 -4.07 -3.65
CA THR A 62 5.91 -4.16 -4.63
C THR A 62 7.28 -4.17 -3.95
N THR A 63 7.53 -3.31 -2.98
CA THR A 63 8.79 -3.32 -2.20
C THR A 63 8.96 -4.64 -1.45
N MET A 64 7.91 -5.13 -0.77
CA MET A 64 7.96 -6.44 -0.09
C MET A 64 8.26 -7.57 -1.09
N GLN A 65 7.73 -7.46 -2.32
CA GLN A 65 7.91 -8.45 -3.37
C GLN A 65 9.33 -8.42 -3.92
N GLN A 66 9.95 -7.24 -4.01
CA GLN A 66 11.36 -7.10 -4.38
C GLN A 66 12.29 -7.63 -3.29
N GLN A 67 11.89 -7.53 -2.02
CA GLN A 67 12.61 -8.14 -0.90
C GLN A 67 12.38 -9.66 -0.80
N ASN A 68 11.31 -10.17 -1.41
CA ASN A 68 11.02 -11.59 -1.49
C ASN A 68 11.76 -12.22 -2.68
N SER A 69 12.51 -13.29 -2.44
CA SER A 69 13.21 -14.02 -3.51
C SER A 69 12.28 -14.86 -4.40
N GLN A 70 11.00 -15.01 -4.04
CA GLN A 70 10.03 -15.78 -4.82
C GLN A 70 9.16 -14.84 -5.66
N PRO A 71 8.93 -15.12 -6.96
CA PRO A 71 7.95 -14.39 -7.75
C PRO A 71 6.53 -14.78 -7.31
N LEU A 72 5.92 -13.97 -6.43
CA LEU A 72 4.57 -14.22 -5.91
C LEU A 72 3.57 -13.36 -6.69
N ASN A 73 2.45 -13.96 -7.10
CA ASN A 73 1.39 -13.27 -7.85
C ASN A 73 0.37 -12.63 -6.90
N TRP A 74 0.85 -11.79 -5.99
CA TRP A 74 0.00 -11.14 -4.97
C TRP A 74 -1.12 -10.28 -5.54
N ARG A 75 -1.04 -9.88 -6.82
CA ARG A 75 -2.05 -9.08 -7.55
C ARG A 75 -3.31 -9.86 -7.93
N THR A 76 -3.21 -11.19 -8.02
CA THR A 76 -4.31 -12.04 -8.50
C THR A 76 -4.59 -13.19 -7.54
N SER A 77 -3.62 -13.53 -6.68
CA SER A 77 -3.71 -14.61 -5.71
C SER A 77 -3.65 -14.09 -4.28
N ILE A 78 -4.74 -14.26 -3.53
CA ILE A 78 -4.74 -13.99 -2.07
C ILE A 78 -3.73 -14.90 -1.34
N VAL A 79 -3.45 -16.10 -1.84
CA VAL A 79 -2.42 -16.99 -1.28
C VAL A 79 -1.04 -16.34 -1.33
N ASP A 80 -0.67 -15.82 -2.50
CA ASP A 80 0.61 -15.18 -2.73
C ASP A 80 0.72 -13.86 -1.95
N LEU A 81 -0.38 -13.12 -1.82
CA LEU A 81 -0.46 -11.94 -0.96
C LEU A 81 -0.19 -12.30 0.51
N LEU A 82 -0.80 -13.38 1.02
CA LEU A 82 -0.57 -13.84 2.39
C LEU A 82 0.89 -14.26 2.58
N LYS A 83 1.48 -15.01 1.63
CA LYS A 83 2.90 -15.41 1.67
C LYS A 83 3.83 -14.20 1.68
N LEU A 84 3.53 -13.20 0.85
CA LEU A 84 4.29 -11.96 0.75
C LEU A 84 4.33 -11.21 2.08
N LEU A 85 3.21 -11.17 2.78
CA LEU A 85 3.06 -10.55 4.10
C LEU A 85 3.57 -11.43 5.26
N ASN A 86 4.13 -12.59 4.93
CA ASN A 86 4.60 -13.61 5.87
C ASN A 86 3.46 -14.11 6.80
N LEU A 87 2.27 -14.29 6.24
CA LEU A 87 1.08 -14.81 6.91
C LEU A 87 0.78 -16.25 6.46
N ASP A 88 0.03 -16.98 7.28
CA ASP A 88 -0.39 -18.33 6.93
C ASP A 88 -1.33 -18.29 5.72
N SER A 89 -0.93 -19.02 4.67
CA SER A 89 -1.63 -19.05 3.38
C SER A 89 -2.44 -20.34 3.19
N SER A 90 -2.64 -21.07 4.28
CA SER A 90 -3.35 -22.35 4.29
C SER A 90 -4.83 -22.17 4.01
N LEU A 91 -5.51 -23.25 3.66
CA LEU A 91 -6.96 -23.23 3.43
C LEU A 91 -7.74 -22.82 4.69
N ALA A 92 -7.23 -23.13 5.89
CA ALA A 92 -7.80 -22.66 7.14
C ALA A 92 -7.85 -21.13 7.20
N SER A 93 -6.72 -20.48 6.89
CA SER A 93 -6.63 -19.01 6.88
C SER A 93 -7.54 -18.39 5.82
N ARG A 94 -7.60 -18.94 4.62
CA ARG A 94 -8.57 -18.45 3.60
C ARG A 94 -10.02 -18.60 4.04
N LYS A 95 -10.38 -19.69 4.73
CA LYS A 95 -11.73 -19.90 5.27
C LYS A 95 -12.06 -18.92 6.39
N GLU A 96 -11.12 -18.66 7.28
CA GLU A 96 -11.28 -17.66 8.35
C GLU A 96 -11.45 -16.26 7.77
N LEU A 97 -10.58 -15.86 6.81
CA LEU A 97 -10.71 -14.58 6.11
C LEU A 97 -12.06 -14.46 5.38
N ALA A 98 -12.54 -15.55 4.78
CA ALA A 98 -13.84 -15.59 4.14
C ALA A 98 -14.99 -15.43 5.13
N ASP A 99 -14.87 -16.03 6.32
CA ASP A 99 -15.85 -15.88 7.39
C ASP A 99 -15.90 -14.43 7.89
N GLU A 100 -14.74 -13.81 8.11
CA GLU A 100 -14.64 -12.41 8.53
C GLU A 100 -15.18 -11.42 7.49
N LEU A 101 -15.01 -11.73 6.21
CA LEU A 101 -15.55 -10.94 5.11
C LEU A 101 -17.01 -11.30 4.78
N HIS A 102 -17.63 -12.22 5.52
CA HIS A 102 -18.97 -12.73 5.29
C HIS A 102 -19.19 -13.28 3.87
N TYR A 103 -18.23 -14.06 3.37
CA TYR A 103 -18.33 -14.72 2.07
C TYR A 103 -19.51 -15.69 2.04
N THR A 104 -20.47 -15.42 1.15
CA THR A 104 -21.67 -16.23 0.94
C THR A 104 -21.57 -17.16 -0.27
N GLY A 105 -20.45 -17.16 -0.98
CA GLY A 105 -20.26 -17.99 -2.16
C GLY A 105 -19.85 -19.43 -1.84
N ASP A 106 -19.63 -20.21 -2.89
CA ASP A 106 -19.22 -21.60 -2.76
C ASP A 106 -17.77 -21.69 -2.24
N LYS A 107 -17.58 -22.41 -1.12
CA LYS A 107 -16.27 -22.62 -0.46
C LYS A 107 -15.51 -23.83 -1.04
N ASN A 108 -16.13 -24.65 -1.89
CA ASN A 108 -15.45 -25.69 -2.63
C ASN A 108 -14.80 -25.13 -3.90
N ASP A 109 -15.39 -24.10 -4.51
CA ASP A 109 -14.76 -23.39 -5.62
C ASP A 109 -13.66 -22.44 -5.13
N SER A 110 -12.49 -23.04 -4.89
CA SER A 110 -11.32 -22.32 -4.37
C SER A 110 -10.86 -21.21 -5.31
N ALA A 111 -11.09 -21.32 -6.63
CA ALA A 111 -10.69 -20.29 -7.58
C ALA A 111 -11.53 -19.01 -7.43
N SER A 112 -12.86 -19.13 -7.49
CA SER A 112 -13.77 -17.98 -7.31
C SER A 112 -13.66 -17.40 -5.91
N MET A 113 -13.54 -18.25 -4.89
CA MET A 113 -13.31 -17.81 -3.52
C MET A 113 -12.02 -16.99 -3.40
N ASN A 114 -10.93 -17.42 -4.05
CA ASN A 114 -9.63 -16.75 -3.98
C ASN A 114 -9.66 -15.37 -4.67
N ILE A 115 -10.30 -15.27 -5.83
CA ILE A 115 -10.48 -14.00 -6.57
C ILE A 115 -11.35 -13.05 -5.75
N TRP A 116 -12.48 -13.54 -5.22
CA TRP A 116 -13.39 -12.73 -4.40
C TRP A 116 -12.71 -12.24 -3.11
N LEU A 117 -11.99 -13.12 -2.41
CA LEU A 117 -11.26 -12.78 -1.19
C LEU A 117 -10.21 -11.70 -1.45
N HIS A 118 -9.43 -11.88 -2.52
CA HIS A 118 -8.43 -10.90 -2.93
C HIS A 118 -9.07 -9.52 -3.15
N LYS A 119 -10.13 -9.47 -3.94
CA LYS A 119 -10.87 -8.24 -4.24
C LYS A 119 -11.44 -7.58 -2.99
N GLN A 120 -12.06 -8.35 -2.09
CA GLN A 120 -12.59 -7.82 -0.83
C GLN A 120 -11.51 -7.25 0.09
N VAL A 121 -10.36 -7.94 0.20
CA VAL A 121 -9.22 -7.40 0.95
C VAL A 121 -8.78 -6.05 0.35
N MET A 122 -8.64 -5.95 -0.97
CA MET A 122 -8.23 -4.71 -1.65
C MET A 122 -9.23 -3.57 -1.47
N ILE A 123 -10.54 -3.88 -1.48
CA ILE A 123 -11.60 -2.90 -1.16
C ILE A 123 -11.46 -2.43 0.29
N LYS A 124 -11.38 -3.36 1.26
CA LYS A 124 -11.24 -3.02 2.68
C LYS A 124 -10.00 -2.19 2.95
N LEU A 125 -8.90 -2.49 2.26
CA LEU A 125 -7.67 -1.74 2.33
C LEU A 125 -7.83 -0.31 1.81
N SER A 126 -8.57 -0.16 0.70
CA SER A 126 -8.92 1.15 0.14
C SER A 126 -9.80 1.97 1.10
N GLU A 127 -10.79 1.33 1.71
CA GLU A 127 -11.72 1.96 2.66
C GLU A 127 -11.02 2.47 3.93
N ASN A 128 -9.93 1.82 4.36
CA ASN A 128 -9.18 2.17 5.58
C ASN A 128 -7.99 3.11 5.32
N GLY A 129 -7.97 3.82 4.19
CA GLY A 129 -6.95 4.85 3.89
C GLY A 129 -5.76 4.34 3.07
N GLY A 130 -5.86 3.15 2.49
CA GLY A 130 -4.90 2.63 1.52
C GLY A 130 -5.17 3.17 0.13
N LYS A 131 -4.14 3.60 -0.59
CA LYS A 131 -4.23 3.87 -2.03
C LYS A 131 -4.02 2.56 -2.78
N VAL A 132 -5.11 2.04 -3.34
CA VAL A 132 -5.10 0.81 -4.15
C VAL A 132 -5.50 1.16 -5.60
N PRO A 133 -4.66 0.80 -6.60
CA PRO A 133 -4.96 0.99 -8.02
C PRO A 133 -6.20 0.18 -8.43
N ALA A 134 -6.88 0.63 -9.49
CA ALA A 134 -8.09 -0.02 -10.00
C ALA A 134 -7.85 -1.48 -10.41
N GLU A 135 -6.67 -1.80 -10.94
CA GLU A 135 -6.27 -3.14 -11.36
C GLU A 135 -6.27 -4.19 -10.24
N LEU A 136 -6.06 -3.79 -8.99
CA LEU A 136 -6.10 -4.70 -7.83
C LEU A 136 -7.51 -4.83 -7.24
N LYS A 137 -8.43 -3.95 -7.65
CA LYS A 137 -9.84 -3.94 -7.21
C LYS A 137 -10.73 -4.65 -8.22
N ASP A 138 -10.18 -5.14 -9.33
CA ASP A 138 -10.89 -5.82 -10.41
C ASP A 138 -11.05 -7.33 -10.14
#